data_AF-A0A397ULM2-F1
#
_entry.id   AF-A0A397ULM2-F1
#
_cell.length_a   1.000
_cell.length_b   1.000
_cell.length_c   1.000
_cell.angle_alpha   90.00
_cell.angle_beta   90.00
_cell.angle_gamma   90.00
#
_symmetry.space_group_name_H-M   'P 1'
#
loop_
_entity.id
_entity.type
_entity.pdbx_description
1 polymer ?
#
loop_
_entity_poly.entity_id
_entity_poly.type
_entity_poly.pdbx_seq_one_letter_code
_entity_poly.pdbx_strand_id
1 'polypeptide(L)'
;MSEIMIFCLVLGDAIEKFFPVDIDKGMTVGHLKKLIKKEKKNAFANIDTNELRLWKVDIPIDMENKNTKIFAENINDYKGVELLPNATMETVFHKELENTKFFSIRIIVQPPVTAGTSGSLSTPMKRRDESQFYNRESVTFHEEEFWNELSDAYIVLKLPDNIDKTMFVSKPLSEYISVKGNEIVLSNYVMLNAQNELIFNNGEPVMGELTKIKMNFVKFLCLRKLPLGIVYEILTHDILIKESYLQMIKKIEYDCTHHEKRGCIIIGSPGIGKTHFSLYLAFYLARRYSPADIIYEQLFQGYSRAIHVKPNISVMKIIDLTREFPQDSFYIADSVIPAPWKTIFTFLVMTPKSSWWHEFVKGRVRKYYAPIWTEEEIWTVWNVKYKNKIPESRVKELITRWGCIPRRVFDEYYDEPKVDDVVSQCDAYVYLKNDSEDLDDNYSGKVIHIIPNSDFTDKIYVSASIEISGKFFEMVAHDILRKVGDFTVRHLTRDSIKQPEEELHLQNLPHQQFHNIEEIVQGYYNIPENTNFESVDAIAPNRNGIHHLYQMTTAETHDIKVKNL
;
A
#
# COMPACT_ATOMS: atom_id res chain seq x y z
N MET A 1 -25.36 10.35 13.54
CA MET A 1 -24.62 11.61 13.47
C MET A 1 -23.63 11.47 12.33
N SER A 2 -23.66 12.38 11.36
CA SER A 2 -22.80 12.31 10.18
C SER A 2 -21.62 13.24 10.37
N GLU A 3 -20.44 12.68 10.59
CA GLU A 3 -19.20 13.43 10.80
C GLU A 3 -18.53 13.80 9.46
N ILE A 4 -17.77 14.89 9.47
CA ILE A 4 -16.89 15.33 8.38
C ILE A 4 -15.51 15.63 8.96
N MET A 5 -14.47 15.18 8.28
CA MET A 5 -13.08 15.52 8.59
C MET A 5 -12.65 16.72 7.74
N ILE A 6 -12.10 17.75 8.38
CA ILE A 6 -11.69 19.00 7.72
C ILE A 6 -10.20 19.22 7.94
N PHE A 7 -9.43 19.34 6.85
CA PHE A 7 -8.01 19.68 6.93
C PHE A 7 -7.82 21.18 7.15
N CYS A 8 -7.16 21.52 8.24
CA CYS A 8 -6.90 22.89 8.70
C CYS A 8 -5.40 23.20 8.62
N LEU A 9 -5.04 24.43 8.26
CA LEU A 9 -3.66 24.94 8.28
C LEU A 9 -3.60 26.24 9.09
N VAL A 10 -2.57 26.43 9.91
CA VAL A 10 -2.36 27.73 10.57
C VAL A 10 -1.72 28.70 9.57
N LEU A 11 -2.23 29.93 9.50
CA LEU A 11 -1.69 30.95 8.61
C LEU A 11 -0.19 31.18 8.90
N GLY A 12 0.64 31.18 7.86
CA GLY A 12 2.10 31.34 7.94
C GLY A 12 2.88 30.03 8.13
N ASP A 13 2.21 28.91 8.42
CA ASP A 13 2.83 27.58 8.38
C ASP A 13 2.96 27.06 6.95
N ALA A 14 3.92 26.15 6.74
CA ALA A 14 4.07 25.42 5.48
C ALA A 14 2.90 24.44 5.31
N ILE A 15 2.45 24.21 4.08
CA ILE A 15 1.32 23.33 3.74
C ILE A 15 1.44 21.97 4.45
N GLU A 16 2.63 21.37 4.51
CA GLU A 16 2.89 20.07 5.18
C GLU A 16 2.47 20.02 6.65
N LYS A 17 2.31 21.16 7.33
CA LYS A 17 1.91 21.25 8.75
C LYS A 17 0.40 21.29 8.96
N PHE A 18 -0.39 21.04 7.92
CA PHE A 18 -1.84 20.90 8.06
C PHE A 18 -2.20 19.81 9.08
N PHE A 19 -3.41 19.88 9.62
CA PHE A 19 -3.90 18.94 10.61
C PHE A 19 -5.40 18.69 10.39
N PRO A 20 -5.89 17.45 10.57
CA PRO A 20 -7.30 17.14 10.47
C PRO A 20 -8.07 17.58 11.72
N VAL A 21 -9.35 17.88 11.55
CA VAL A 21 -10.32 18.08 12.64
C VAL A 21 -11.63 17.40 12.27
N ASP A 22 -12.09 16.47 13.11
CA ASP A 22 -13.38 15.80 12.96
C ASP A 22 -14.50 16.61 13.62
N ILE A 23 -15.61 16.80 12.91
CA ILE A 23 -16.76 17.56 13.41
C ILE A 23 -18.08 17.01 12.83
N ASP A 24 -19.14 16.99 13.63
CA ASP A 24 -20.48 16.64 13.13
C ASP A 24 -20.99 17.71 12.14
N LYS A 25 -21.60 17.30 11.03
CA LYS A 25 -22.07 18.19 9.96
C LYS A 25 -23.07 19.26 10.45
N GLY A 26 -23.87 18.96 11.48
CA GLY A 26 -24.81 19.88 12.10
C GLY A 26 -24.17 20.90 13.03
N MET A 27 -22.89 20.73 13.38
CA MET A 27 -22.17 21.65 14.26
C MET A 27 -21.75 22.92 13.53
N THR A 28 -21.62 24.01 14.30
CA THR A 28 -21.27 25.33 13.76
C THR A 28 -19.77 25.57 13.65
N VAL A 29 -19.38 26.58 12.87
CA VAL A 29 -17.99 27.10 12.82
C VAL A 29 -17.47 27.49 14.21
N GLY A 30 -18.33 27.97 15.11
CA GLY A 30 -17.96 28.20 16.51
C GLY A 30 -17.52 26.93 17.26
N HIS A 31 -18.15 25.78 16.98
CA HIS A 31 -17.70 24.49 17.52
C HIS A 31 -16.38 24.07 16.88
N LEU A 32 -16.21 24.29 15.58
CA LEU A 32 -14.94 24.04 14.88
C LEU A 32 -13.77 24.83 15.49
N LYS A 33 -13.96 26.11 15.82
CA LYS A 33 -12.92 26.92 16.51
C LYS A 33 -12.51 26.30 17.85
N LYS A 34 -13.47 25.76 18.62
CA LYS A 34 -13.18 25.09 19.90
C LYS A 34 -12.36 23.82 19.69
N LEU A 35 -12.70 23.03 18.67
CA LEU A 35 -11.97 21.80 18.32
C LEU A 35 -10.56 22.12 17.83
N ILE A 36 -10.39 23.13 16.97
CA ILE A 36 -9.06 23.61 16.52
C ILE A 36 -8.20 24.06 17.70
N LYS A 37 -8.78 24.84 18.64
CA LYS A 37 -8.05 25.27 19.85
C LYS A 37 -7.65 24.08 20.73
N LYS A 38 -8.49 23.04 20.81
CA LYS A 38 -8.16 21.80 21.53
C LYS A 38 -7.02 21.05 20.83
N GLU A 39 -7.06 20.95 19.51
CA GLU A 39 -6.07 20.25 18.68
C GLU A 39 -4.69 20.94 18.70
N LYS A 40 -4.68 22.28 18.69
CA LYS A 40 -3.47 23.11 18.73
C LYS A 40 -3.36 23.89 20.04
N LYS A 41 -3.58 23.19 21.17
CA LYS A 41 -3.64 23.80 22.51
C LYS A 41 -2.42 24.65 22.87
N ASN A 42 -1.22 24.23 22.46
CA ASN A 42 0.01 24.98 22.72
C ASN A 42 0.11 26.25 21.87
N ALA A 43 -0.27 26.18 20.59
CA ALA A 43 -0.20 27.32 19.68
C ALA A 43 -1.25 28.39 20.00
N PHE A 44 -2.39 27.99 20.56
CA PHE A 44 -3.52 28.87 20.85
C PHE A 44 -3.82 29.02 22.36
N ALA A 45 -2.85 28.71 23.22
CA ALA A 45 -3.05 28.71 24.68
C ALA A 45 -3.57 30.05 25.22
N ASN A 46 -3.06 31.16 24.67
CA ASN A 46 -3.35 32.53 25.12
C ASN A 46 -4.31 33.29 24.19
N ILE A 47 -4.94 32.62 23.23
CA ILE A 47 -5.85 33.25 22.27
C ILE A 47 -7.27 32.80 22.57
N ASP A 48 -8.20 33.73 22.76
CA ASP A 48 -9.59 33.35 22.99
C ASP A 48 -10.20 32.74 21.73
N THR A 49 -11.05 31.72 21.90
CA THR A 49 -11.55 30.90 20.78
C THR A 49 -12.33 31.73 19.76
N ASN A 50 -12.99 32.80 20.19
CA ASN A 50 -13.71 33.74 19.34
C ASN A 50 -12.79 34.63 18.48
N GLU A 51 -11.53 34.84 18.89
CA GLU A 51 -10.55 35.67 18.19
C GLU A 51 -9.90 34.96 17.00
N LEU A 52 -10.00 33.64 16.92
CA LEU A 52 -9.54 32.87 15.75
C LEU A 52 -10.43 33.19 14.54
N ARG A 53 -9.84 33.64 13.43
CA ARG A 53 -10.53 33.78 12.14
C ARG A 53 -10.32 32.52 11.32
N LEU A 54 -11.39 31.99 10.74
CA LEU A 54 -11.33 30.79 9.90
C LEU A 54 -11.70 31.16 8.47
N TRP A 55 -10.89 30.71 7.51
CA TRP A 55 -11.11 30.94 6.09
C TRP A 55 -11.36 29.61 5.40
N LYS A 56 -12.47 29.47 4.69
CA LYS A 56 -12.69 28.36 3.76
C LYS A 56 -11.82 28.55 2.53
N VAL A 57 -11.03 27.54 2.19
CA VAL A 57 -10.14 27.52 1.01
C VAL A 57 -10.27 26.19 0.29
N ASP A 58 -9.66 26.09 -0.89
CA ASP A 58 -9.44 24.81 -1.57
C ASP A 58 -7.99 24.75 -2.06
N ILE A 59 -7.09 24.24 -1.21
CA ILE A 59 -5.66 24.15 -1.52
C ILE A 59 -5.31 22.67 -1.72
N PRO A 60 -4.99 22.22 -2.94
CA PRO A 60 -4.58 20.84 -3.16
C PRO A 60 -3.27 20.54 -2.41
N ILE A 61 -3.13 19.33 -1.87
CA ILE A 61 -1.90 18.89 -1.21
C ILE A 61 -1.16 17.97 -2.19
N ASP A 62 0.02 18.40 -2.64
CA ASP A 62 0.89 17.62 -3.52
C ASP A 62 2.36 17.70 -3.06
N MET A 63 3.25 16.92 -3.69
CA MET A 63 4.67 16.88 -3.29
C MET A 63 5.43 18.17 -3.63
N GLU A 64 4.95 18.97 -4.58
CA GLU A 64 5.63 20.16 -5.08
C GLU A 64 5.34 21.38 -4.19
N ASN A 65 4.13 21.45 -3.64
CA ASN A 65 3.66 22.60 -2.88
C ASN A 65 3.83 22.47 -1.36
N LYS A 66 4.30 21.33 -0.84
CA LYS A 66 4.37 21.03 0.61
C LYS A 66 5.10 22.07 1.47
N ASN A 67 6.12 22.72 0.93
CA ASN A 67 6.93 23.76 1.61
C ASN A 67 6.35 25.18 1.45
N THR A 68 5.29 25.34 0.67
CA THR A 68 4.65 26.63 0.43
C THR A 68 4.00 27.11 1.71
N LYS A 69 4.27 28.36 2.09
CA LYS A 69 3.62 29.02 3.22
C LYS A 69 2.50 29.90 2.72
N ILE A 70 1.35 29.83 3.36
CA ILE A 70 0.21 30.68 3.02
C ILE A 70 0.23 31.91 3.92
N PHE A 71 0.28 33.09 3.30
CA PHE A 71 0.22 34.38 3.98
C PHE A 71 -1.15 35.03 3.75
N ALA A 72 -1.50 36.01 4.60
CA ALA A 72 -2.81 36.68 4.55
C ALA A 72 -3.12 37.27 3.15
N GLU A 73 -2.09 37.77 2.48
CA GLU A 73 -2.15 38.40 1.16
C GLU A 73 -2.57 37.41 0.06
N ASN A 74 -2.23 36.12 0.22
CA ASN A 74 -2.41 35.09 -0.80
C ASN A 74 -3.65 34.22 -0.55
N ILE A 75 -4.40 34.44 0.54
CA ILE A 75 -5.62 33.65 0.86
C ILE A 75 -6.65 33.74 -0.29
N ASN A 76 -6.74 34.90 -0.94
CA ASN A 76 -7.67 35.14 -2.04
C ASN A 76 -7.30 34.34 -3.31
N ASP A 77 -6.03 34.02 -3.52
CA ASP A 77 -5.56 33.20 -4.65
C ASP A 77 -6.16 31.78 -4.60
N TYR A 78 -6.49 31.33 -3.39
CA TYR A 78 -7.14 30.04 -3.11
C TYR A 78 -8.65 30.14 -2.90
N LYS A 79 -9.27 31.21 -3.42
CA LYS A 79 -10.70 31.50 -3.29
C LYS A 79 -11.15 31.56 -1.83
N GLY A 80 -10.29 32.07 -0.95
CA GLY A 80 -10.54 32.13 0.48
C GLY A 80 -11.78 32.95 0.85
N VAL A 81 -12.70 32.34 1.60
CA VAL A 81 -13.91 33.01 2.13
C VAL A 81 -13.91 32.91 3.64
N GLU A 82 -13.96 34.04 4.34
CA GLU A 82 -14.06 34.05 5.80
C GLU A 82 -15.37 33.42 6.28
N LEU A 83 -15.28 32.56 7.29
CA LEU A 83 -16.41 31.82 7.83
C LEU A 83 -17.03 32.52 9.04
N LEU A 84 -18.35 32.65 8.99
CA LEU A 84 -19.14 33.17 10.10
C LEU A 84 -19.33 32.11 11.19
N PRO A 85 -19.19 32.45 12.49
CA PRO A 85 -19.27 31.48 13.60
C PRO A 85 -20.57 30.69 13.71
N ASN A 86 -21.68 31.20 13.16
CA ASN A 86 -23.01 30.60 13.22
C ASN A 86 -23.33 29.67 12.03
N ALA A 87 -22.51 29.68 10.97
CA ALA A 87 -22.70 28.78 9.84
C ALA A 87 -22.46 27.32 10.27
N THR A 88 -23.24 26.37 9.76
CA THR A 88 -23.06 24.94 10.02
C THR A 88 -22.12 24.32 9.00
N MET A 89 -21.41 23.25 9.37
CA MET A 89 -20.51 22.55 8.44
C MET A 89 -21.24 22.06 7.19
N GLU A 90 -22.49 21.62 7.32
CA GLU A 90 -23.35 21.24 6.21
C GLU A 90 -23.57 22.39 5.22
N THR A 91 -23.83 23.60 5.69
CA THR A 91 -23.96 24.78 4.81
C THR A 91 -22.63 25.21 4.18
N VAL A 92 -21.52 25.07 4.92
CA VAL A 92 -20.19 25.49 4.45
C VAL A 92 -19.63 24.54 3.38
N PHE A 93 -19.92 23.24 3.47
CA PHE A 93 -19.38 22.18 2.61
C PHE A 93 -20.43 21.46 1.73
N HIS A 94 -21.62 22.06 1.55
CA HIS A 94 -22.79 21.46 0.89
C HIS A 94 -22.55 20.80 -0.49
N LYS A 95 -21.54 21.23 -1.27
CA LYS A 95 -21.21 20.69 -2.60
C LYS A 95 -19.95 19.79 -2.64
N GLU A 96 -19.14 19.79 -1.59
CA GLU A 96 -17.82 19.14 -1.56
C GLU A 96 -17.85 17.80 -0.82
N LEU A 97 -19.01 17.43 -0.26
CA LEU A 97 -19.25 16.20 0.50
C LEU A 97 -19.34 14.92 -0.34
N GLU A 98 -19.32 15.02 -1.68
CA GLU A 98 -19.51 13.88 -2.60
C GLU A 98 -18.23 13.51 -3.39
N ASN A 99 -17.16 14.31 -3.31
CA ASN A 99 -15.91 14.08 -4.05
C ASN A 99 -14.70 14.05 -3.10
N THR A 100 -14.40 12.87 -2.55
CA THR A 100 -13.27 12.61 -1.65
C THR A 100 -11.95 12.28 -2.37
N LYS A 101 -11.83 12.58 -3.67
CA LYS A 101 -10.67 12.16 -4.47
C LYS A 101 -9.40 13.01 -4.33
N PHE A 102 -9.46 14.17 -3.64
CA PHE A 102 -8.27 15.04 -3.48
C PHE A 102 -8.10 15.54 -2.03
N PHE A 103 -6.98 15.16 -1.40
CA PHE A 103 -6.54 15.72 -0.11
C PHE A 103 -6.25 17.20 -0.30
N SER A 104 -7.05 18.05 0.34
CA SER A 104 -7.01 19.50 0.16
C SER A 104 -7.21 20.17 1.51
N ILE A 105 -6.43 21.22 1.79
CA ILE A 105 -6.67 22.08 2.95
C ILE A 105 -7.97 22.83 2.66
N ARG A 106 -8.90 22.72 3.60
CA ARG A 106 -10.25 23.31 3.51
C ARG A 106 -10.42 24.51 4.43
N ILE A 107 -9.56 24.65 5.44
CA ILE A 107 -9.60 25.76 6.39
C ILE A 107 -8.20 26.34 6.62
N ILE A 108 -8.08 27.67 6.56
CA ILE A 108 -6.95 28.39 7.14
C ILE A 108 -7.38 29.02 8.47
N VAL A 109 -6.59 28.76 9.51
CA VAL A 109 -6.75 29.30 10.85
C VAL A 109 -5.84 30.51 10.99
N GLN A 110 -6.43 31.70 11.06
CA GLN A 110 -5.72 32.95 11.25
C GLN A 110 -5.84 33.41 12.72
N PRO A 111 -4.72 33.50 13.45
CA PRO A 111 -4.67 34.13 14.78
C PRO A 111 -4.92 35.66 14.70
N PRO A 112 -5.32 36.32 15.81
CA PRO A 112 -5.44 37.78 15.87
C PRO A 112 -4.07 38.45 15.64
N VAL A 113 -4.07 39.57 14.92
CA VAL A 113 -2.86 40.37 14.65
C VAL A 113 -2.46 41.10 15.94
N THR A 114 -1.33 40.74 16.52
CA THR A 114 -0.74 41.48 17.65
C THR A 114 -0.11 42.79 17.15
N ALA A 115 -0.73 43.93 17.49
CA ALA A 115 -0.11 45.24 17.32
C ALA A 115 1.15 45.35 18.20
N GLY A 116 2.29 45.72 17.60
CA GLY A 116 3.61 45.50 18.16
C GLY A 116 4.01 46.33 19.38
N THR A 117 5.12 45.92 20.00
CA THR A 117 5.96 46.82 20.80
C THR A 117 7.37 46.75 20.24
N SER A 118 7.73 47.77 19.47
CA SER A 118 9.12 48.16 19.22
C SER A 118 9.73 48.65 20.54
N GLY A 119 10.48 47.78 21.21
CA GLY A 119 11.24 48.10 22.41
C GLY A 119 12.65 47.59 22.26
N SER A 120 13.57 48.48 21.87
CA SER A 120 15.00 48.27 22.03
C SER A 120 15.31 48.13 23.53
N LEU A 121 15.70 46.93 23.96
CA LEU A 121 16.48 46.72 25.18
C LEU A 121 17.41 45.52 24.97
N SER A 122 18.67 45.88 24.75
CA SER A 122 19.90 45.09 24.84
C SER A 122 19.75 43.69 25.46
N THR A 123 19.97 42.66 24.65
CA THR A 123 20.39 41.34 25.11
C THR A 123 21.75 41.47 25.80
N PRO A 124 21.89 41.11 27.09
CA PRO A 124 23.19 40.76 27.61
C PRO A 124 23.58 39.44 26.94
N MET A 125 24.82 39.35 26.43
CA MET A 125 25.47 38.09 26.13
C MET A 125 25.30 37.12 27.30
N LYS A 126 24.32 36.20 27.19
CA LYS A 126 24.34 34.96 27.95
C LYS A 126 25.10 33.93 27.13
N ARG A 127 25.95 33.21 27.86
CA ARG A 127 27.00 32.32 27.40
C ARG A 127 26.44 31.24 26.48
N ARG A 128 27.32 30.71 25.63
CA ARG A 128 27.16 29.40 24.99
C ARG A 128 26.83 28.38 26.09
N ASP A 129 25.55 28.07 26.23
CA ASP A 129 25.10 26.81 26.78
C ASP A 129 24.45 26.06 25.62
N GLU A 130 24.87 24.82 25.46
CA GLU A 130 24.49 23.87 24.43
C GLU A 130 22.97 23.85 24.26
N SER A 131 22.47 24.22 23.07
CA SER A 131 21.09 23.95 22.71
C SER A 131 20.93 22.43 22.60
N GLN A 132 20.43 21.79 23.66
CA GLN A 132 19.91 20.43 23.57
C GLN A 132 18.75 20.45 22.56
N PHE A 133 19.04 20.09 21.31
CA PHE A 133 18.01 19.76 20.34
C PHE A 133 17.34 18.47 20.84
N TYR A 134 16.13 18.59 21.41
CA TYR A 134 15.32 17.43 21.74
C TYR A 134 15.03 16.66 20.44
N ASN A 135 15.50 15.41 20.35
CA ASN A 135 15.34 14.58 19.16
C ASN A 135 13.93 13.96 19.00
N ARG A 136 13.01 14.34 19.90
CA ARG A 136 11.64 13.85 19.95
C ARG A 136 10.66 15.00 19.92
N GLU A 137 9.61 14.83 19.13
CA GLU A 137 8.46 15.74 19.05
C GLU A 137 7.20 15.04 19.57
N SER A 138 6.33 15.82 20.22
CA SER A 138 4.98 15.35 20.52
C SER A 138 4.22 15.15 19.21
N VAL A 139 3.48 14.06 19.12
CA VAL A 139 2.53 13.82 18.02
C VAL A 139 1.25 14.65 18.19
N THR A 140 0.38 14.67 17.19
CA THR A 140 -0.96 15.25 17.34
C THR A 140 -1.82 14.41 18.30
N PHE A 141 -2.87 15.00 18.87
CA PHE A 141 -3.76 14.28 19.78
C PHE A 141 -4.40 13.07 19.09
N HIS A 142 -4.83 13.24 17.85
CA HIS A 142 -5.40 12.14 17.05
C HIS A 142 -4.41 11.00 16.77
N GLU A 143 -3.13 11.32 16.54
CA GLU A 143 -2.10 10.31 16.32
C GLU A 143 -1.77 9.57 17.63
N GLU A 144 -1.68 10.27 18.75
CA GLU A 144 -1.49 9.67 20.07
C GLU A 144 -2.65 8.73 20.43
N GLU A 145 -3.89 9.18 20.23
CA GLU A 145 -5.10 8.39 20.50
C GLU A 145 -5.13 7.11 19.65
N PHE A 146 -4.83 7.21 18.35
CA PHE A 146 -4.78 6.05 17.44
C PHE A 146 -3.79 4.98 17.92
N TRP A 147 -2.55 5.37 18.21
CA TRP A 147 -1.51 4.40 18.60
C TRP A 147 -1.76 3.79 19.97
N ASN A 148 -2.33 4.55 20.92
CA ASN A 148 -2.71 4.03 22.23
C ASN A 148 -3.90 3.06 22.15
N GLU A 149 -4.88 3.32 21.28
CA GLU A 149 -6.05 2.45 21.10
C GLU A 149 -5.78 1.26 20.15
N LEU A 150 -4.57 1.15 19.58
CA LEU A 150 -4.25 0.10 18.61
C LEU A 150 -4.44 -1.30 19.22
N SER A 151 -3.96 -1.53 20.45
CA SER A 151 -4.12 -2.82 21.14
C SER A 151 -5.57 -3.14 21.51
N ASP A 152 -6.46 -2.14 21.54
CA ASP A 152 -7.90 -2.27 21.80
C ASP A 152 -8.75 -2.46 20.54
N ALA A 153 -8.13 -2.45 19.34
CA ALA A 153 -8.76 -2.86 18.10
C ALA A 153 -9.31 -4.29 18.21
N TYR A 154 -10.48 -4.57 17.64
CA TYR A 154 -11.16 -5.86 17.86
C TYR A 154 -11.23 -6.68 16.57
N ILE A 155 -11.27 -8.00 16.71
CA ILE A 155 -11.36 -8.91 15.57
C ILE A 155 -12.81 -9.30 15.38
N VAL A 156 -13.31 -9.12 14.16
CA VAL A 156 -14.65 -9.52 13.75
C VAL A 156 -14.56 -10.61 12.71
N LEU A 157 -15.24 -11.73 12.94
CA LEU A 157 -15.44 -12.78 11.97
C LEU A 157 -16.83 -12.69 11.35
N LYS A 158 -16.92 -12.77 10.02
CA LYS A 158 -18.18 -12.75 9.28
C LYS A 158 -18.67 -14.18 9.05
N LEU A 159 -19.86 -14.48 9.55
CA LEU A 159 -20.54 -15.76 9.39
C LEU A 159 -21.37 -15.75 8.10
N PRO A 160 -21.36 -16.84 7.32
CA PRO A 160 -22.38 -17.11 6.32
C PRO A 160 -23.79 -17.19 6.93
N ASP A 161 -24.81 -16.83 6.16
CA ASP A 161 -26.21 -16.76 6.62
C ASP A 161 -26.75 -18.09 7.18
N ASN A 162 -26.26 -19.21 6.65
CA ASN A 162 -26.79 -20.55 6.95
C ASN A 162 -26.05 -21.29 8.07
N ILE A 163 -25.12 -20.64 8.79
CA ILE A 163 -24.38 -21.32 9.86
C ILE A 163 -25.22 -21.44 11.13
N ASP A 164 -25.19 -22.64 11.73
CA ASP A 164 -25.69 -22.86 13.08
C ASP A 164 -24.84 -22.08 14.10
N LYS A 165 -25.49 -21.15 14.80
CA LYS A 165 -24.85 -20.25 15.77
C LYS A 165 -24.87 -20.78 17.19
N THR A 166 -25.57 -21.90 17.45
CA THR A 166 -25.78 -22.45 18.80
C THR A 166 -24.47 -22.72 19.53
N MET A 167 -23.44 -23.20 18.82
CA MET A 167 -22.13 -23.48 19.42
C MET A 167 -21.37 -22.23 19.87
N PHE A 168 -21.61 -21.07 19.24
CA PHE A 168 -20.90 -19.82 19.57
C PHE A 168 -21.54 -19.06 20.73
N VAL A 169 -22.79 -19.36 21.05
CA VAL A 169 -23.54 -18.75 22.16
C VAL A 169 -23.56 -19.63 23.41
N SER A 170 -23.02 -20.85 23.34
CA SER A 170 -22.90 -21.76 24.46
C SER A 170 -21.53 -21.68 25.13
N LYS A 171 -21.48 -22.08 26.41
CA LYS A 171 -20.22 -22.22 27.13
C LYS A 171 -19.39 -23.38 26.55
N PRO A 172 -18.05 -23.24 26.50
CA PRO A 172 -17.26 -22.14 27.06
C PRO A 172 -17.07 -20.94 26.12
N LEU A 173 -17.42 -21.04 24.83
CA LEU A 173 -17.11 -20.02 23.83
C LEU A 173 -17.73 -18.65 24.14
N SER A 174 -18.96 -18.63 24.67
CA SER A 174 -19.68 -17.39 25.01
C SER A 174 -18.95 -16.48 26.02
N GLU A 175 -17.89 -16.96 26.68
CA GLU A 175 -17.05 -16.16 27.59
C GLU A 175 -15.95 -15.37 26.85
N TYR A 176 -15.65 -15.74 25.60
CA TYR A 176 -14.52 -15.25 24.82
C TYR A 176 -14.94 -14.55 23.53
N ILE A 177 -16.16 -14.79 23.08
CA ILE A 177 -16.71 -14.25 21.85
C ILE A 177 -18.13 -13.73 22.10
N SER A 178 -18.55 -12.74 21.30
CA SER A 178 -19.93 -12.28 21.27
C SER A 178 -20.49 -12.40 19.85
N VAL A 179 -21.71 -12.93 19.72
CA VAL A 179 -22.39 -13.08 18.44
C VAL A 179 -23.37 -11.94 18.25
N LYS A 180 -23.20 -11.15 17.19
CA LYS A 180 -24.07 -10.02 16.81
C LYS A 180 -24.53 -10.21 15.37
N GLY A 181 -25.76 -10.69 15.18
CA GLY A 181 -26.27 -11.00 13.84
C GLY A 181 -25.44 -12.10 13.17
N ASN A 182 -24.77 -11.78 12.06
CA ASN A 182 -23.87 -12.67 11.32
C ASN A 182 -22.39 -12.39 11.64
N GLU A 183 -22.10 -11.83 12.81
CA GLU A 183 -20.75 -11.45 13.19
C GLU A 183 -20.38 -12.07 14.52
N ILE A 184 -19.17 -12.61 14.60
CA ILE A 184 -18.52 -13.00 15.86
C ILE A 184 -17.48 -11.94 16.17
N VAL A 185 -17.62 -11.28 17.31
CA VAL A 185 -16.64 -10.32 17.81
C VAL A 185 -15.83 -10.99 18.92
N LEU A 186 -14.52 -11.05 18.76
CA LEU A 186 -13.60 -11.60 19.76
C LEU A 186 -13.38 -10.59 20.89
N SER A 187 -13.23 -11.08 22.13
CA SER A 187 -12.80 -10.27 23.27
C SER A 187 -11.38 -9.70 23.08
N ASN A 188 -11.06 -8.59 23.74
CA ASN A 188 -9.79 -7.86 23.58
C ASN A 188 -8.52 -8.66 23.98
N TYR A 189 -8.69 -9.76 24.73
CA TYR A 189 -7.62 -10.65 25.18
C TYR A 189 -7.53 -11.95 24.36
N VAL A 190 -8.27 -12.02 23.25
CA VAL A 190 -8.36 -13.19 22.38
C VAL A 190 -7.94 -12.81 20.95
N MET A 191 -7.17 -13.69 20.32
CA MET A 191 -6.68 -13.59 18.95
C MET A 191 -6.80 -14.96 18.24
N LEU A 192 -6.28 -15.04 17.02
CA LEU A 192 -6.25 -16.26 16.21
C LEU A 192 -4.81 -16.68 15.93
N ASN A 193 -4.54 -17.98 15.99
CA ASN A 193 -3.26 -18.54 15.54
C ASN A 193 -3.29 -18.88 14.03
N ALA A 194 -2.16 -19.37 13.51
CA ALA A 194 -1.98 -19.81 12.12
C ALA A 194 -2.83 -21.03 11.68
N GLN A 195 -3.65 -21.58 12.57
CA GLN A 195 -4.56 -22.68 12.32
C GLN A 195 -6.03 -22.24 12.47
N ASN A 196 -6.29 -20.93 12.60
CA ASN A 196 -7.60 -20.35 12.92
C ASN A 196 -8.17 -20.72 14.29
N GLU A 197 -7.32 -21.11 15.23
CA GLU A 197 -7.77 -21.45 16.58
C GLU A 197 -7.66 -20.23 17.49
N LEU A 198 -8.60 -20.11 18.43
CA LEU A 198 -8.60 -19.03 19.41
C LEU A 198 -7.42 -19.18 20.38
N ILE A 199 -6.66 -18.11 20.54
CA ILE A 199 -5.54 -18.01 21.48
C ILE A 199 -5.68 -16.78 22.36
N PHE A 200 -5.17 -16.85 23.59
CA PHE A 200 -5.01 -15.69 24.45
C PHE A 200 -3.84 -14.81 23.99
N ASN A 201 -3.75 -13.59 24.52
CA ASN A 201 -2.63 -12.69 24.23
C ASN A 201 -1.25 -13.27 24.57
N ASN A 202 -1.16 -14.16 25.56
CA ASN A 202 0.08 -14.88 25.88
C ASN A 202 0.39 -16.04 24.90
N GLY A 203 -0.52 -16.37 23.98
CA GLY A 203 -0.33 -17.35 22.92
C GLY A 203 -0.89 -18.74 23.27
N GLU A 204 -1.36 -18.91 24.51
CA GLU A 204 -1.96 -20.15 24.95
C GLU A 204 -3.31 -20.38 24.25
N PRO A 205 -3.66 -21.62 23.88
CA PRO A 205 -4.98 -21.96 23.37
C PRO A 205 -6.09 -21.57 24.35
N VAL A 206 -7.16 -20.95 23.85
CA VAL A 206 -8.36 -20.64 24.67
C VAL A 206 -9.10 -21.92 25.05
N MET A 207 -9.08 -22.90 24.15
CA MET A 207 -9.71 -24.21 24.35
C MET A 207 -8.63 -25.25 24.64
N GLY A 208 -8.90 -26.20 25.54
CA GLY A 208 -7.97 -27.30 25.84
C GLY A 208 -7.66 -28.17 24.60
N GLU A 209 -6.55 -28.90 24.65
CA GLU A 209 -5.98 -29.63 23.50
C GLU A 209 -6.94 -30.61 22.80
N LEU A 210 -7.93 -31.14 23.53
CA LEU A 210 -8.93 -32.09 23.03
C LEU A 210 -10.11 -31.43 22.29
N THR A 211 -10.29 -30.11 22.40
CA THR A 211 -11.42 -29.37 21.81
C THR A 211 -10.94 -28.20 20.95
N LYS A 212 -10.33 -28.51 19.80
CA LYS A 212 -9.85 -27.49 18.88
C LYS A 212 -10.97 -26.99 17.98
N ILE A 213 -11.36 -25.74 18.15
CA ILE A 213 -12.38 -25.08 17.32
C ILE A 213 -11.67 -24.18 16.31
N LYS A 214 -11.85 -24.48 15.03
CA LYS A 214 -11.29 -23.69 13.92
C LYS A 214 -12.29 -22.65 13.45
N MET A 215 -11.90 -21.40 13.56
CA MET A 215 -12.65 -20.24 13.12
C MET A 215 -12.29 -19.90 11.67
N ASN A 216 -12.59 -20.81 10.74
CA ASN A 216 -12.32 -20.66 9.31
C ASN A 216 -13.33 -19.72 8.64
N PHE A 217 -13.46 -18.52 9.20
CA PHE A 217 -14.32 -17.47 8.70
C PHE A 217 -13.48 -16.28 8.31
N VAL A 218 -14.03 -15.50 7.40
CA VAL A 218 -13.49 -14.22 7.00
C VAL A 218 -13.40 -13.34 8.23
N LYS A 219 -12.24 -12.73 8.42
CA LYS A 219 -11.87 -12.06 9.66
C LYS A 219 -11.24 -10.71 9.34
N PHE A 220 -11.72 -9.69 10.03
CA PHE A 220 -11.21 -8.34 9.92
C PHE A 220 -10.70 -7.87 11.27
N LEU A 221 -9.56 -7.20 11.26
CA LEU A 221 -9.16 -6.33 12.36
C LEU A 221 -9.89 -4.99 12.18
N CYS A 222 -10.76 -4.65 13.13
CA CYS A 222 -11.48 -3.39 13.16
C CYS A 222 -10.76 -2.41 14.10
N LEU A 223 -10.14 -1.39 13.51
CA LEU A 223 -9.46 -0.31 14.21
C LEU A 223 -10.50 0.61 14.89
N ARG A 224 -10.19 1.08 16.11
CA ARG A 224 -11.05 2.00 16.86
C ARG A 224 -11.09 3.40 16.25
N LYS A 225 -9.99 3.81 15.62
CA LYS A 225 -9.79 5.11 14.99
C LYS A 225 -9.37 4.92 13.53
N LEU A 226 -9.72 5.88 12.67
CA LEU A 226 -9.26 5.86 11.28
C LEU A 226 -7.75 6.18 11.28
N PRO A 227 -6.92 5.39 10.58
CA PRO A 227 -5.49 5.70 10.43
C PRO A 227 -5.21 6.86 9.46
N LEU A 228 -6.23 7.63 9.07
CA LEU A 228 -6.14 8.63 8.00
C LEU A 228 -5.16 9.75 8.38
N GLY A 229 -4.11 9.95 7.58
CA GLY A 229 -3.04 10.91 7.88
C GLY A 229 -2.07 10.46 8.98
N ILE A 230 -2.24 9.23 9.50
CA ILE A 230 -1.37 8.61 10.49
C ILE A 230 -0.53 7.52 9.82
N VAL A 231 -1.20 6.52 9.25
CA VAL A 231 -0.62 5.47 8.41
C VAL A 231 -1.12 5.63 6.98
N TYR A 232 -0.21 5.82 6.04
CA TYR A 232 -0.54 6.11 4.66
C TYR A 232 -1.07 4.88 3.94
N GLU A 233 -1.85 5.09 2.87
CA GLU A 233 -2.52 4.05 2.07
C GLU A 233 -3.67 3.28 2.75
N ILE A 234 -3.98 3.55 4.03
CA ILE A 234 -5.11 2.90 4.72
C ILE A 234 -6.24 3.92 4.94
N LEU A 235 -7.35 3.71 4.22
CA LEU A 235 -8.52 4.59 4.26
C LEU A 235 -9.74 3.95 4.93
N THR A 236 -9.53 2.86 5.68
CA THR A 236 -10.61 2.05 6.27
C THR A 236 -10.30 1.67 7.71
N HIS A 237 -11.37 1.44 8.49
CA HIS A 237 -11.25 0.85 9.82
C HIS A 237 -10.95 -0.64 9.78
N ASP A 238 -11.37 -1.36 8.72
CA ASP A 238 -11.27 -2.82 8.73
C ASP A 238 -10.20 -3.33 7.78
N ILE A 239 -9.21 -3.99 8.36
CA ILE A 239 -8.11 -4.66 7.69
C ILE A 239 -8.44 -6.15 7.59
N LEU A 240 -8.39 -6.73 6.39
CA LEU A 240 -8.54 -8.17 6.23
C LEU A 240 -7.36 -8.90 6.90
N ILE A 241 -7.67 -9.86 7.77
CA ILE A 241 -6.66 -10.76 8.35
C ILE A 241 -6.58 -11.98 7.44
N LYS A 242 -5.55 -12.04 6.60
CA LYS A 242 -5.33 -13.20 5.73
C LYS A 242 -4.82 -14.40 6.51
N GLU A 243 -5.18 -15.60 6.07
CA GLU A 243 -4.63 -16.83 6.65
C GLU A 243 -3.12 -16.91 6.47
N SER A 244 -2.64 -16.54 5.29
CA SER A 244 -1.21 -16.50 4.98
C SER A 244 -0.43 -15.57 5.90
N TYR A 245 -1.05 -14.48 6.39
CA TYR A 245 -0.41 -13.55 7.31
C TYR A 245 -0.19 -14.19 8.69
N LEU A 246 -1.18 -14.93 9.19
CA LEU A 246 -1.03 -15.67 10.45
C LEU A 246 0.03 -16.77 10.34
N GLN A 247 0.05 -17.50 9.22
CA GLN A 247 1.04 -18.54 8.95
C GLN A 247 2.47 -17.97 8.86
N MET A 248 2.63 -16.82 8.20
CA MET A 248 3.90 -16.12 8.10
C MET A 248 4.36 -15.61 9.47
N ILE A 249 3.47 -15.00 10.27
CA ILE A 249 3.80 -14.55 11.64
C ILE A 249 4.30 -15.72 12.49
N LYS A 250 3.64 -16.88 12.46
CA LYS A 250 4.10 -18.08 13.18
C LYS A 250 5.51 -18.48 12.77
N LYS A 251 5.86 -18.38 11.48
CA LYS A 251 7.21 -18.70 10.99
C LYS A 251 8.22 -17.65 11.45
N ILE A 252 7.86 -16.37 11.42
CA ILE A 252 8.72 -15.29 11.90
C ILE A 252 8.97 -15.42 13.41
N GLU A 253 7.95 -15.70 14.22
CA GLU A 253 8.11 -15.92 15.67
C GLU A 253 9.04 -17.08 16.00
N TYR A 254 8.99 -18.15 15.20
CA TYR A 254 9.93 -19.27 15.34
C TYR A 254 11.37 -18.79 15.14
N ASP A 255 11.65 -18.01 14.09
CA ASP A 255 12.98 -17.46 13.81
C ASP A 255 13.42 -16.42 14.87
N CYS A 256 12.48 -15.68 15.46
CA CYS A 256 12.74 -14.75 16.57
C CYS A 256 13.23 -15.47 17.84
N THR A 257 12.56 -16.55 18.23
CA THR A 257 12.81 -17.25 19.51
C THR A 257 14.12 -18.05 19.52
N HIS A 258 14.61 -18.48 18.36
CA HIS A 258 15.86 -19.23 18.25
C HIS A 258 17.11 -18.31 18.15
N HIS A 259 16.95 -16.99 18.30
CA HIS A 259 18.01 -15.95 18.30
C HIS A 259 19.00 -16.01 17.11
N GLU A 260 18.65 -16.73 16.05
CA GLU A 260 19.52 -16.85 14.87
C GLU A 260 19.52 -15.58 14.04
N LYS A 261 18.43 -14.79 14.11
CA LYS A 261 18.17 -13.61 13.27
C LYS A 261 17.85 -12.39 14.12
N ARG A 262 18.26 -11.21 13.64
CA ARG A 262 17.98 -9.90 14.27
C ARG A 262 16.82 -9.13 13.62
N GLY A 263 16.25 -9.71 12.57
CA GLY A 263 15.15 -9.13 11.83
C GLY A 263 14.75 -9.99 10.64
N CYS A 264 13.70 -9.55 9.93
CA CYS A 264 13.27 -10.15 8.68
C CYS A 264 12.89 -9.09 7.64
N ILE A 265 12.88 -9.50 6.37
CA ILE A 265 12.38 -8.73 5.23
C ILE A 265 11.13 -9.43 4.72
N ILE A 266 10.03 -8.71 4.60
CA ILE A 266 8.76 -9.16 4.03
C ILE A 266 8.60 -8.46 2.68
N ILE A 267 8.74 -9.24 1.62
CA ILE A 267 8.67 -8.80 0.24
C ILE A 267 7.33 -9.23 -0.36
N GLY A 268 6.67 -8.40 -1.15
CA GLY A 268 5.48 -8.85 -1.87
C GLY A 268 5.05 -7.91 -2.98
N SER A 269 4.21 -8.41 -3.90
CA SER A 269 3.75 -7.64 -5.05
C SER A 269 3.15 -6.27 -4.65
N PRO A 270 3.41 -5.20 -5.40
CA PRO A 270 2.71 -3.92 -5.27
C PRO A 270 1.18 -4.09 -5.16
N GLY A 271 0.54 -3.38 -4.23
CA GLY A 271 -0.93 -3.35 -4.11
C GLY A 271 -1.60 -4.52 -3.37
N ILE A 272 -0.84 -5.46 -2.81
CA ILE A 272 -1.41 -6.61 -2.06
C ILE A 272 -1.83 -6.30 -0.61
N GLY A 273 -1.63 -5.07 -0.14
CA GLY A 273 -1.92 -4.67 1.24
C GLY A 273 -0.76 -4.90 2.24
N LYS A 274 0.50 -4.77 1.81
CA LYS A 274 1.67 -4.89 2.70
C LYS A 274 1.64 -3.91 3.88
N THR A 275 1.23 -2.66 3.64
CA THR A 275 1.03 -1.66 4.69
C THR A 275 -0.13 -2.00 5.62
N HIS A 276 -1.17 -2.67 5.11
CA HIS A 276 -2.22 -3.22 5.97
C HIS A 276 -1.67 -4.34 6.85
N PHE A 277 -0.77 -5.18 6.32
CA PHE A 277 -0.10 -6.23 7.08
C PHE A 277 0.90 -5.68 8.11
N SER A 278 1.67 -4.64 7.81
CA SER A 278 2.58 -4.00 8.77
C SER A 278 1.80 -3.40 9.95
N LEU A 279 0.64 -2.79 9.70
CA LEU A 279 -0.23 -2.28 10.76
C LEU A 279 -0.87 -3.42 11.57
N TYR A 280 -1.31 -4.50 10.91
CA TYR A 280 -1.77 -5.72 11.60
C TYR A 280 -0.67 -6.32 12.48
N LEU A 281 0.57 -6.32 12.01
CA LEU A 281 1.74 -6.77 12.75
C LEU A 281 1.99 -5.88 13.98
N ALA A 282 1.89 -4.56 13.85
CA ALA A 282 1.99 -3.64 14.99
C ALA A 282 0.92 -3.95 16.05
N PHE A 283 -0.33 -4.17 15.64
CA PHE A 283 -1.41 -4.63 16.52
C PHE A 283 -1.08 -5.96 17.21
N TYR A 284 -0.60 -6.94 16.43
CA TYR A 284 -0.23 -8.26 16.95
C TYR A 284 0.87 -8.16 18.02
N LEU A 285 1.92 -7.39 17.75
CA LEU A 285 3.02 -7.16 18.68
C LEU A 285 2.55 -6.46 19.96
N ALA A 286 1.70 -5.43 19.82
CA ALA A 286 1.16 -4.68 20.96
C ALA A 286 0.37 -5.58 21.92
N ARG A 287 -0.28 -6.63 21.42
CA ARG A 287 -0.98 -7.61 22.26
C ARG A 287 -0.09 -8.73 22.79
N ARG A 288 0.73 -9.34 21.94
CA ARG A 288 1.51 -10.55 22.26
C ARG A 288 2.72 -10.26 23.12
N TYR A 289 3.33 -9.10 22.93
CA TYR A 289 4.61 -8.74 23.53
C TYR A 289 4.50 -7.51 24.44
N SER A 290 3.30 -7.16 24.90
CA SER A 290 3.12 -6.12 25.93
C SER A 290 3.96 -6.45 27.18
N PRO A 291 4.76 -5.50 27.74
CA PRO A 291 4.74 -4.06 27.48
C PRO A 291 5.86 -3.54 26.54
N ALA A 292 6.39 -4.37 25.62
CA ALA A 292 7.48 -3.95 24.73
C ALA A 292 7.11 -2.74 23.86
N ASP A 293 8.08 -1.84 23.66
CA ASP A 293 7.92 -0.65 22.84
C ASP A 293 7.83 -1.03 21.35
N ILE A 294 7.07 -0.25 20.57
CA ILE A 294 6.97 -0.42 19.12
C ILE A 294 7.43 0.86 18.45
N ILE A 295 8.30 0.73 17.46
CA ILE A 295 8.65 1.82 16.56
C ILE A 295 8.08 1.49 15.20
N TYR A 296 7.21 2.36 14.71
CA TYR A 296 6.62 2.25 13.39
C TYR A 296 7.14 3.38 12.52
N GLU A 297 7.84 3.03 11.45
CA GLU A 297 8.38 3.98 10.50
C GLU A 297 7.81 3.73 9.12
N GLN A 298 7.32 4.80 8.48
CA GLN A 298 6.80 4.73 7.13
C GLN A 298 7.29 5.91 6.30
N LEU A 299 7.47 5.67 5.00
CA LEU A 299 7.76 6.75 4.07
C LEU A 299 6.51 7.58 3.80
N PHE A 300 6.61 8.88 3.97
CA PHE A 300 5.54 9.83 3.70
C PHE A 300 6.05 11.09 3.01
N GLN A 301 5.48 11.43 1.85
CA GLN A 301 5.82 12.66 1.10
C GLN A 301 7.35 12.88 0.89
N GLY A 302 8.10 11.78 0.76
CA GLY A 302 9.56 11.80 0.58
C GLY A 302 10.38 11.91 1.87
N TYR A 303 9.74 11.88 3.05
CA TYR A 303 10.42 11.83 4.34
C TYR A 303 10.01 10.58 5.12
N SER A 304 10.95 10.04 5.89
CA SER A 304 10.63 9.00 6.86
C SER A 304 9.92 9.61 8.06
N ARG A 305 8.79 9.01 8.47
CA ARG A 305 8.07 9.34 9.71
C ARG A 305 8.17 8.15 10.65
N ALA A 306 8.99 8.26 11.69
CA ALA A 306 9.12 7.27 12.74
C ALA A 306 8.37 7.67 14.00
N ILE A 307 7.43 6.81 14.42
CA ILE A 307 6.65 6.96 15.64
C ILE A 307 7.09 5.91 16.64
N HIS A 308 7.47 6.36 17.83
CA HIS A 308 7.78 5.53 18.97
C HIS A 308 6.54 5.44 19.87
N VAL A 309 5.96 4.26 19.95
CA VAL A 309 4.82 3.92 20.78
C VAL A 309 5.31 3.21 22.04
N LYS A 310 5.17 3.86 23.19
CA LYS A 310 5.35 3.24 24.50
C LYS A 310 3.97 2.96 25.09
N PRO A 311 3.52 1.69 25.13
CA PRO A 311 2.16 1.35 25.53
C PRO A 311 1.77 1.99 26.86
N ASN A 312 0.66 2.74 26.88
CA ASN A 312 0.12 3.44 28.06
C ASN A 312 1.07 4.46 28.74
N ILE A 313 2.14 4.87 28.07
CA ILE A 313 3.11 5.83 28.60
C ILE A 313 3.17 7.09 27.73
N SER A 314 3.50 6.94 26.44
CA SER A 314 3.69 8.06 25.54
C SER A 314 3.78 7.62 24.08
N VAL A 315 3.29 8.47 23.17
CA VAL A 315 3.53 8.34 21.73
C VAL A 315 4.34 9.55 21.28
N MET A 316 5.50 9.32 20.67
CA MET A 316 6.42 10.40 20.27
C MET A 316 6.93 10.19 18.86
N LYS A 317 7.11 11.28 18.11
CA LYS A 317 7.78 11.27 16.82
C LYS A 317 9.28 11.38 17.01
N ILE A 318 10.06 10.54 16.32
CA ILE A 318 11.52 10.63 16.27
C ILE A 318 11.92 11.52 15.09
N ILE A 319 12.77 12.52 15.33
CA ILE A 319 13.18 13.51 14.32
C ILE A 319 14.43 13.03 13.56
N ASP A 320 15.49 12.67 14.29
CA ASP A 320 16.75 12.17 13.73
C ASP A 320 17.01 10.73 14.19
N LEU A 321 16.85 9.79 13.26
CA LEU A 321 17.03 8.36 13.50
C LEU A 321 18.48 7.97 13.82
N THR A 322 19.44 8.84 13.51
CA THR A 322 20.87 8.57 13.73
C THR A 322 21.34 8.90 15.15
N ARG A 323 20.53 9.66 15.90
CA ARG A 323 20.88 10.18 17.24
C ARG A 323 20.28 9.39 18.40
N GLU A 324 19.43 8.41 18.10
CA GLU A 324 18.81 7.55 19.10
C GLU A 324 19.06 6.08 18.81
N PHE A 325 19.15 5.29 19.88
CA PHE A 325 19.31 3.84 19.82
C PHE A 325 18.30 3.20 20.79
N PRO A 326 17.01 3.18 20.43
CA PRO A 326 16.00 2.57 21.26
C PRO A 326 16.32 1.09 21.49
N GLN A 327 16.46 0.72 22.76
CA GLN A 327 16.65 -0.66 23.21
C GLN A 327 15.28 -1.24 23.59
N ASP A 328 15.15 -2.56 23.54
CA ASP A 328 13.93 -3.28 23.97
C ASP A 328 12.64 -2.89 23.21
N SER A 329 12.78 -2.45 21.96
CA SER A 329 11.66 -2.14 21.07
C SER A 329 11.60 -3.10 19.88
N PHE A 330 10.40 -3.39 19.38
CA PHE A 330 10.21 -3.90 18.03
C PHE A 330 10.22 -2.74 17.04
N TYR A 331 10.76 -2.96 15.85
CA TYR A 331 10.84 -1.92 14.82
C TYR A 331 10.24 -2.40 13.51
N ILE A 332 9.21 -1.71 13.04
CA ILE A 332 8.56 -1.96 11.76
C ILE A 332 8.92 -0.82 10.82
N ALA A 333 9.71 -1.14 9.79
CA ALA A 333 10.08 -0.25 8.71
C ALA A 333 9.22 -0.60 7.47
N ASP A 334 8.18 0.20 7.22
CA ASP A 334 7.31 0.06 6.05
C ASP A 334 7.80 0.97 4.91
N SER A 335 8.32 0.35 3.86
CA SER A 335 8.75 0.99 2.62
C SER A 335 9.85 2.06 2.82
N VAL A 336 10.67 1.89 3.87
CA VAL A 336 11.82 2.73 4.23
C VAL A 336 13.07 1.88 4.46
N ILE A 337 14.24 2.49 4.40
CA ILE A 337 15.48 1.85 4.81
C ILE A 337 15.53 1.90 6.35
N PRO A 338 15.58 0.75 7.04
CA PRO A 338 15.56 0.74 8.48
C PRO A 338 16.85 1.36 9.03
N ALA A 339 16.71 2.18 10.07
CA ALA A 339 17.84 2.64 10.85
C ALA A 339 18.58 1.43 11.48
N PRO A 340 19.92 1.47 11.62
CA PRO A 340 20.73 0.35 12.10
C PRO A 340 20.64 0.17 13.63
N TRP A 341 19.44 0.17 14.19
CA TRP A 341 19.19 0.08 15.62
C TRP A 341 19.31 -1.35 16.15
N LYS A 342 19.68 -1.47 17.43
CA LYS A 342 19.71 -2.75 18.16
C LYS A 342 18.37 -2.98 18.87
N THR A 343 17.37 -3.35 18.08
CA THR A 343 15.99 -3.64 18.50
C THR A 343 15.84 -5.09 18.97
N ILE A 344 14.72 -5.43 19.61
CA ILE A 344 14.33 -6.85 19.86
C ILE A 344 14.29 -7.60 18.53
N PHE A 345 13.57 -7.03 17.56
CA PHE A 345 13.48 -7.55 16.20
C PHE A 345 13.05 -6.44 15.24
N THR A 346 13.69 -6.38 14.06
CA THR A 346 13.34 -5.42 13.00
C THR A 346 12.59 -6.11 11.87
N PHE A 347 11.45 -5.58 11.48
CA PHE A 347 10.65 -6.01 10.33
C PHE A 347 10.78 -4.98 9.22
N LEU A 348 11.31 -5.39 8.09
CA LEU A 348 11.39 -4.57 6.88
C LEU A 348 10.31 -5.00 5.90
N VAL A 349 9.28 -4.19 5.68
CA VAL A 349 8.17 -4.50 4.79
C VAL A 349 8.34 -3.68 3.51
N MET A 350 8.45 -4.34 2.36
CA MET A 350 8.75 -3.63 1.10
C MET A 350 8.27 -4.35 -0.16
N THR A 351 8.24 -3.60 -1.26
CA THR A 351 8.23 -4.17 -2.61
C THR A 351 9.65 -4.62 -3.01
N PRO A 352 9.80 -5.54 -3.99
CA PRO A 352 11.08 -6.22 -4.32
C PRO A 352 12.30 -5.36 -4.68
N LYS A 353 12.17 -4.03 -4.77
CA LYS A 353 13.20 -3.10 -5.22
C LYS A 353 14.57 -3.36 -4.53
N SER A 354 15.61 -3.64 -5.32
CA SER A 354 16.89 -4.22 -4.88
C SER A 354 17.82 -3.19 -4.23
N SER A 355 17.85 -1.96 -4.77
CA SER A 355 18.86 -0.95 -4.43
C SER A 355 18.84 -0.41 -2.99
N TRP A 356 17.85 -0.78 -2.16
CA TRP A 356 17.54 -0.10 -0.89
C TRP A 356 17.95 -0.89 0.37
N TRP A 357 18.24 -2.19 0.26
CA TRP A 357 18.40 -3.07 1.43
C TRP A 357 19.71 -3.87 1.47
N HIS A 358 20.58 -3.76 0.47
CA HIS A 358 21.85 -4.52 0.44
C HIS A 358 22.71 -4.30 1.69
N GLU A 359 22.69 -3.11 2.31
CA GLU A 359 23.37 -2.85 3.57
C GLU A 359 22.69 -3.55 4.77
N PHE A 360 21.36 -3.67 4.77
CA PHE A 360 20.60 -4.36 5.82
C PHE A 360 20.75 -5.89 5.73
N VAL A 361 20.84 -6.44 4.51
CA VAL A 361 21.03 -7.89 4.28
C VAL A 361 22.42 -8.40 4.63
N LYS A 362 23.43 -7.52 4.80
CA LYS A 362 24.71 -7.92 5.38
C LYS A 362 24.58 -8.42 6.84
N GLY A 363 23.44 -8.18 7.50
CA GLY A 363 23.10 -8.73 8.82
C GLY A 363 22.49 -10.13 8.79
N ARG A 364 22.30 -10.75 9.97
CA ARG A 364 21.55 -12.02 10.13
C ARG A 364 20.05 -11.78 9.97
N VAL A 365 19.58 -11.60 8.74
CA VAL A 365 18.18 -11.30 8.41
C VAL A 365 17.59 -12.44 7.55
N ARG A 366 16.31 -12.78 7.76
CA ARG A 366 15.57 -13.76 6.94
C ARG A 366 14.66 -13.04 5.95
N LYS A 367 14.59 -13.51 4.71
CA LYS A 367 13.60 -13.03 3.72
C LYS A 367 12.34 -13.89 3.75
N TYR A 368 11.20 -13.23 3.66
CA TYR A 368 9.89 -13.83 3.48
C TYR A 368 9.14 -13.16 2.33
N TYR A 369 8.32 -13.93 1.62
CA TYR A 369 7.54 -13.48 0.49
C TYR A 369 6.05 -13.59 0.82
N ALA A 370 5.36 -12.45 0.82
CA ALA A 370 3.94 -12.35 1.10
C ALA A 370 3.12 -12.72 -0.15
N PRO A 371 2.18 -13.67 -0.06
CA PRO A 371 1.38 -14.08 -1.21
C PRO A 371 0.37 -13.01 -1.61
N ILE A 372 0.02 -13.00 -2.91
CA ILE A 372 -1.13 -12.29 -3.45
C ILE A 372 -2.44 -12.81 -2.81
N TRP A 373 -3.56 -12.13 -3.08
CA TRP A 373 -4.84 -12.57 -2.54
C TRP A 373 -5.38 -13.79 -3.29
N THR A 374 -6.22 -14.58 -2.64
CA THR A 374 -7.01 -15.60 -3.33
C THR A 374 -8.27 -14.98 -3.92
N GLU A 375 -8.86 -15.64 -4.93
CA GLU A 375 -10.16 -15.19 -5.44
C GLU A 375 -11.24 -15.18 -4.35
N GLU A 376 -11.23 -16.17 -3.46
CA GLU A 376 -12.17 -16.22 -2.32
C GLU A 376 -12.06 -14.99 -1.42
N GLU A 377 -10.83 -14.54 -1.12
CA GLU A 377 -10.59 -13.33 -0.33
C GLU A 377 -11.12 -12.07 -1.05
N ILE A 378 -10.90 -11.96 -2.37
CA ILE A 378 -11.41 -10.84 -3.19
C ILE A 378 -12.94 -10.85 -3.20
N TRP A 379 -13.57 -11.97 -3.54
CA TRP A 379 -15.02 -12.07 -3.64
C TRP A 379 -15.72 -11.81 -2.31
N THR A 380 -15.10 -12.28 -1.24
CA THR A 380 -15.53 -12.01 0.12
C THR A 380 -15.54 -10.51 0.41
N VAL A 381 -14.41 -9.83 0.23
CA VAL A 381 -14.30 -8.40 0.53
C VAL A 381 -15.22 -7.60 -0.40
N TRP A 382 -15.33 -8.01 -1.66
CA TRP A 382 -16.28 -7.43 -2.60
C TRP A 382 -17.72 -7.53 -2.09
N ASN A 383 -18.18 -8.73 -1.71
CA ASN A 383 -19.54 -8.95 -1.25
C ASN A 383 -19.88 -8.13 0.01
N VAL A 384 -18.91 -7.97 0.91
CA VAL A 384 -19.09 -7.23 2.18
C VAL A 384 -19.01 -5.71 1.98
N LYS A 385 -18.07 -5.20 1.19
CA LYS A 385 -17.74 -3.75 1.15
C LYS A 385 -18.03 -3.06 -0.19
N TYR A 386 -18.03 -3.78 -1.31
CA TYR A 386 -18.01 -3.20 -2.66
C TYR A 386 -19.13 -3.66 -3.59
N LYS A 387 -20.01 -4.57 -3.15
CA LYS A 387 -21.11 -5.12 -3.95
C LYS A 387 -21.99 -4.06 -4.62
N ASN A 388 -22.24 -2.96 -3.92
CA ASN A 388 -23.06 -1.85 -4.41
C ASN A 388 -22.26 -0.77 -5.16
N LYS A 389 -20.93 -0.90 -5.23
CA LYS A 389 -20.00 0.09 -5.84
C LYS A 389 -19.40 -0.41 -7.14
N ILE A 390 -19.06 -1.69 -7.21
CA ILE A 390 -18.35 -2.30 -8.33
C ILE A 390 -19.20 -3.46 -8.86
N PRO A 391 -19.61 -3.45 -10.14
CA PRO A 391 -20.31 -4.58 -10.74
C PRO A 391 -19.47 -5.86 -10.68
N GLU A 392 -20.13 -7.02 -10.48
CA GLU A 392 -19.46 -8.33 -10.41
C GLU A 392 -18.66 -8.63 -11.70
N SER A 393 -19.20 -8.26 -12.87
CA SER A 393 -18.53 -8.41 -14.16
C SER A 393 -17.21 -7.65 -14.24
N ARG A 394 -17.16 -6.45 -13.64
CA ARG A 394 -15.95 -5.62 -13.61
C ARG A 394 -14.88 -6.22 -12.72
N VAL A 395 -15.26 -6.80 -11.57
CA VAL A 395 -14.32 -7.50 -10.69
C VAL A 395 -13.72 -8.72 -11.41
N LYS A 396 -14.54 -9.50 -12.11
CA LYS A 396 -14.06 -10.63 -12.94
C LYS A 396 -13.03 -10.17 -13.97
N GLU A 397 -13.33 -9.13 -14.73
CA GLU A 397 -12.42 -8.56 -15.72
C GLU A 397 -11.07 -8.16 -15.12
N LEU A 398 -11.10 -7.44 -13.98
CA LEU A 398 -9.89 -6.99 -13.29
C LEU A 398 -9.05 -8.14 -12.75
N ILE A 399 -9.68 -9.17 -12.16
CA ILE A 399 -8.99 -10.38 -11.71
C ILE A 399 -8.36 -11.12 -12.89
N THR A 400 -9.10 -11.26 -14.01
CA THR A 400 -8.59 -11.95 -15.20
C THR A 400 -7.39 -11.23 -15.81
N ARG A 401 -7.39 -9.88 -15.83
CA ARG A 401 -6.33 -9.09 -16.45
C ARG A 401 -5.11 -8.90 -15.55
N TRP A 402 -5.33 -8.59 -14.27
CA TRP A 402 -4.28 -8.17 -13.34
C TRP A 402 -3.99 -9.16 -12.21
N GLY A 403 -4.76 -10.24 -12.10
CA GLY A 403 -4.74 -11.14 -10.96
C GLY A 403 -5.42 -10.57 -9.71
N CYS A 404 -5.36 -11.32 -8.61
CA CYS A 404 -5.99 -10.97 -7.34
C CYS A 404 -5.18 -9.91 -6.57
N ILE A 405 -5.15 -8.69 -7.08
CA ILE A 405 -4.47 -7.53 -6.48
C ILE A 405 -5.53 -6.53 -5.97
N PRO A 406 -5.75 -6.41 -4.64
CA PRO A 406 -6.76 -5.53 -4.06
C PRO A 406 -6.73 -4.10 -4.57
N ARG A 407 -5.55 -3.49 -4.68
CA ARG A 407 -5.45 -2.12 -5.20
C ARG A 407 -6.02 -1.98 -6.62
N ARG A 408 -5.75 -2.96 -7.50
CA ARG A 408 -6.32 -3.02 -8.86
C ARG A 408 -7.83 -3.20 -8.84
N VAL A 409 -8.31 -4.07 -7.95
CA VAL A 409 -9.72 -4.49 -7.91
C VAL A 409 -10.63 -3.50 -7.18
N PHE A 410 -10.13 -2.82 -6.14
CA PHE A 410 -10.96 -2.02 -5.23
C PHE A 410 -10.63 -0.53 -5.22
N ASP A 411 -9.39 -0.14 -5.53
CA ASP A 411 -8.97 1.28 -5.49
C ASP A 411 -8.90 1.87 -6.90
N GLU A 412 -8.35 1.11 -7.86
CA GLU A 412 -8.08 1.53 -9.24
C GLU A 412 -9.11 0.96 -10.25
N TYR A 413 -10.26 0.48 -9.78
CA TYR A 413 -11.24 -0.26 -10.59
C TYR A 413 -11.85 0.55 -11.77
N TYR A 414 -11.82 1.88 -11.71
CA TYR A 414 -12.17 2.79 -12.81
C TYR A 414 -10.97 3.50 -13.45
N ASP A 415 -9.76 3.25 -12.96
CA ASP A 415 -8.53 3.95 -13.33
C ASP A 415 -7.39 2.95 -13.52
N GLU A 416 -7.70 1.84 -14.20
CA GLU A 416 -6.68 0.84 -14.52
C GLU A 416 -5.74 1.39 -15.61
N PRO A 417 -4.42 1.15 -15.52
CA PRO A 417 -3.50 1.55 -16.57
C PRO A 417 -3.70 0.67 -17.81
N LYS A 418 -3.21 1.13 -18.96
CA LYS A 418 -3.17 0.28 -20.15
C LYS A 418 -2.10 -0.79 -19.98
N VAL A 419 -2.40 -2.01 -20.44
CA VAL A 419 -1.48 -3.16 -20.34
C VAL A 419 -0.17 -2.86 -21.07
N ASP A 420 -0.24 -2.36 -22.31
CA ASP A 420 0.94 -2.06 -23.13
C ASP A 420 1.85 -1.00 -22.48
N ASP A 421 1.27 0.02 -21.84
CA ASP A 421 2.03 1.08 -21.15
C ASP A 421 2.82 0.52 -19.96
N VAL A 422 2.29 -0.50 -19.27
CA VAL A 422 2.98 -1.12 -18.14
C VAL A 422 4.02 -2.12 -18.63
N VAL A 423 3.65 -3.00 -19.57
CA VAL A 423 4.52 -4.06 -20.09
C VAL A 423 5.76 -3.50 -20.79
N SER A 424 5.63 -2.42 -21.55
CA SER A 424 6.77 -1.78 -22.24
C SER A 424 7.86 -1.24 -21.30
N GLN A 425 7.56 -1.10 -20.00
CA GLN A 425 8.50 -0.62 -18.98
C GLN A 425 9.05 -1.73 -18.09
N CYS A 426 8.65 -2.98 -18.33
CA CYS A 426 9.06 -4.13 -17.55
C CYS A 426 10.31 -4.79 -18.13
N ASP A 427 11.11 -5.40 -17.25
CA ASP A 427 12.16 -6.32 -17.66
C ASP A 427 11.60 -7.75 -17.81
N ALA A 428 11.13 -8.09 -19.02
CA ALA A 428 10.60 -9.42 -19.29
C ALA A 428 11.64 -10.54 -19.22
N TYR A 429 12.94 -10.22 -19.32
CA TYR A 429 13.97 -11.24 -19.22
C TYR A 429 14.10 -11.76 -17.79
N VAL A 430 13.90 -10.92 -16.78
CA VAL A 430 13.89 -11.36 -15.36
C VAL A 430 12.77 -12.38 -15.13
N TYR A 431 11.58 -12.13 -15.67
CA TYR A 431 10.45 -13.07 -15.62
C TYR A 431 10.80 -14.41 -16.30
N LEU A 432 11.30 -14.38 -17.54
CA LEU A 432 11.56 -15.59 -18.31
C LEU A 432 12.73 -16.42 -17.78
N LYS A 433 13.76 -15.77 -17.24
CA LYS A 433 14.91 -16.48 -16.66
C LYS A 433 14.58 -17.12 -15.32
N ASN A 434 13.52 -16.65 -14.63
CA ASN A 434 13.23 -17.01 -13.24
C ASN A 434 14.50 -16.91 -12.37
N ASP A 435 15.33 -15.91 -12.65
CA ASP A 435 16.59 -15.74 -11.95
C ASP A 435 16.30 -15.42 -10.47
N SER A 436 17.18 -15.87 -9.58
CA SER A 436 16.95 -15.74 -8.12
C SER A 436 16.93 -14.28 -7.61
N GLU A 437 17.21 -13.32 -8.48
CA GLU A 437 17.21 -11.89 -8.20
C GLU A 437 15.79 -11.33 -7.96
N ASP A 438 15.72 -10.34 -7.08
CA ASP A 438 14.48 -9.64 -6.76
C ASP A 438 14.18 -8.59 -7.85
N LEU A 439 12.90 -8.40 -8.22
CA LEU A 439 12.51 -7.39 -9.24
C LEU A 439 12.97 -5.99 -8.82
N ASP A 440 13.80 -5.33 -9.63
CA ASP A 440 14.43 -4.03 -9.28
C ASP A 440 13.82 -2.80 -9.97
N ASP A 441 12.66 -2.95 -10.61
CA ASP A 441 12.00 -1.84 -11.30
C ASP A 441 10.59 -1.54 -10.72
N ASN A 442 10.05 -0.37 -11.10
CA ASN A 442 8.77 0.12 -10.58
C ASN A 442 7.53 -0.47 -11.30
N TYR A 443 7.72 -1.30 -12.32
CA TYR A 443 6.67 -1.71 -13.26
C TYR A 443 6.43 -3.21 -13.26
N SER A 444 7.48 -4.03 -13.31
CA SER A 444 7.45 -5.49 -13.33
C SER A 444 6.61 -6.05 -12.20
N GLY A 445 6.76 -5.56 -10.96
CA GLY A 445 5.94 -6.01 -9.83
C GLY A 445 4.43 -5.73 -10.00
N LYS A 446 4.01 -4.85 -10.92
CA LYS A 446 2.59 -4.57 -11.19
C LYS A 446 1.92 -5.64 -12.06
N VAL A 447 2.71 -6.44 -12.78
CA VAL A 447 2.25 -7.42 -13.80
C VAL A 447 2.93 -8.78 -13.67
N ILE A 448 3.92 -8.92 -12.79
CA ILE A 448 4.61 -10.15 -12.42
C ILE A 448 4.40 -10.34 -10.92
N HIS A 449 3.71 -11.42 -10.57
CA HIS A 449 3.32 -11.77 -9.22
C HIS A 449 4.33 -12.68 -8.56
N ILE A 450 4.52 -12.47 -7.26
CA ILE A 450 5.36 -13.30 -6.40
C ILE A 450 4.48 -14.37 -5.77
N ILE A 451 4.77 -15.63 -6.10
CA ILE A 451 4.09 -16.77 -5.50
C ILE A 451 5.09 -17.47 -4.58
N PRO A 452 4.91 -17.39 -3.25
CA PRO A 452 5.82 -17.99 -2.29
C PRO A 452 5.71 -19.52 -2.26
N ASN A 453 6.77 -20.18 -1.82
CA ASN A 453 6.70 -21.57 -1.36
C ASN A 453 5.94 -21.68 -0.03
N SER A 454 5.68 -22.90 0.44
CA SER A 454 4.90 -23.17 1.66
C SER A 454 5.48 -22.56 2.94
N ASP A 455 6.80 -22.35 2.98
CA ASP A 455 7.50 -21.74 4.12
C ASP A 455 7.70 -20.23 3.96
N PHE A 456 7.19 -19.63 2.88
CA PHE A 456 7.34 -18.22 2.51
C PHE A 456 8.76 -17.74 2.29
N THR A 457 9.76 -18.62 2.22
CA THR A 457 11.18 -18.21 2.20
C THR A 457 11.83 -18.29 0.83
N ASP A 458 11.10 -18.83 -0.14
CA ASP A 458 11.44 -18.85 -1.55
C ASP A 458 10.22 -18.50 -2.40
N LYS A 459 10.41 -18.21 -3.69
CA LYS A 459 9.35 -17.75 -4.58
C LYS A 459 9.49 -18.27 -6.01
N ILE A 460 8.40 -18.17 -6.76
CA ILE A 460 8.41 -18.16 -8.22
C ILE A 460 7.74 -16.88 -8.72
N TYR A 461 8.13 -16.44 -9.91
CA TYR A 461 7.47 -15.35 -10.60
C TYR A 461 6.42 -15.89 -11.57
N VAL A 462 5.22 -15.31 -11.54
CA VAL A 462 4.11 -15.69 -12.42
C VAL A 462 3.53 -14.42 -13.04
N SER A 463 3.33 -14.41 -14.36
CA SER A 463 2.66 -13.29 -15.02
C SER A 463 1.22 -13.12 -14.50
N ALA A 464 0.75 -11.88 -14.49
CA ALA A 464 -0.57 -11.56 -13.94
C ALA A 464 -1.74 -12.18 -14.72
N SER A 465 -1.55 -12.41 -16.02
CA SER A 465 -2.56 -13.01 -16.90
C SER A 465 -1.92 -13.63 -18.15
N ILE A 466 -2.72 -14.42 -18.88
CA ILE A 466 -2.33 -15.00 -20.17
C ILE A 466 -2.04 -13.89 -21.19
N GLU A 467 -2.83 -12.82 -21.20
CA GLU A 467 -2.65 -11.64 -22.05
C GLU A 467 -1.26 -11.02 -21.83
N ILE A 468 -0.92 -10.74 -20.56
CA ILE A 468 0.38 -10.17 -20.18
C ILE A 468 1.54 -11.13 -20.50
N SER A 469 1.34 -12.44 -20.28
CA SER A 469 2.33 -13.46 -20.64
C SER A 469 2.64 -13.46 -22.14
N GLY A 470 1.60 -13.35 -22.98
CA GLY A 470 1.72 -13.23 -24.43
C GLY A 470 2.54 -12.00 -24.83
N LYS A 471 2.25 -10.86 -24.22
CA LYS A 471 2.98 -9.60 -24.48
C LYS A 471 4.45 -9.67 -24.07
N PHE A 472 4.77 -10.31 -22.93
CA PHE A 472 6.16 -10.55 -22.54
C PHE A 472 6.89 -11.47 -23.50
N PHE A 473 6.22 -12.52 -23.97
CA PHE A 473 6.75 -13.42 -24.97
C PHE A 473 7.05 -12.68 -26.28
N GLU A 474 6.10 -11.91 -26.80
CA GLU A 474 6.28 -11.08 -28.01
C GLU A 474 7.47 -10.13 -27.86
N MET A 475 7.54 -9.40 -26.74
CA MET A 475 8.64 -8.46 -26.48
C MET A 475 10.01 -9.15 -26.55
N VAL A 476 10.15 -10.31 -25.91
CA VAL A 476 11.42 -11.06 -25.89
C VAL A 476 11.69 -11.72 -27.25
N ALA A 477 10.65 -12.22 -27.92
CA ALA A 477 10.76 -12.82 -29.24
C ALA A 477 11.22 -11.79 -30.28
N HIS A 478 10.68 -10.57 -30.28
CA HIS A 478 11.17 -9.49 -31.15
C HIS A 478 12.65 -9.19 -30.90
N ASP A 479 13.06 -9.11 -29.63
CA ASP A 479 14.43 -8.79 -29.26
C ASP A 479 15.43 -9.90 -29.59
N ILE A 480 15.01 -11.16 -29.53
CA ILE A 480 15.79 -12.32 -29.96
C ILE A 480 15.85 -12.36 -31.50
N LEU A 481 14.70 -12.27 -32.15
CA LEU A 481 14.59 -12.42 -33.60
C LEU A 481 15.28 -11.30 -34.37
N ARG A 482 15.44 -10.09 -33.83
CA ARG A 482 16.19 -9.01 -34.50
C ARG A 482 17.71 -9.16 -34.42
N LYS A 483 18.24 -9.93 -33.47
CA LYS A 483 19.69 -10.10 -33.25
C LYS A 483 20.26 -11.17 -34.20
N VAL A 484 21.60 -11.26 -34.27
CA VAL A 484 22.25 -12.39 -34.95
C VAL A 484 22.01 -13.66 -34.14
N GLY A 485 21.59 -14.74 -34.79
CA GLY A 485 21.46 -16.05 -34.15
C GLY A 485 21.08 -17.15 -35.12
N ASP A 486 21.40 -18.38 -34.73
CA ASP A 486 20.98 -19.60 -35.40
C ASP A 486 19.73 -20.14 -34.69
N PHE A 487 18.69 -20.44 -35.47
CA PHE A 487 17.41 -20.90 -34.96
C PHE A 487 17.05 -22.24 -35.59
N THR A 488 16.65 -23.20 -34.77
CA THR A 488 16.03 -24.42 -35.24
C THR A 488 14.57 -24.13 -35.58
N VAL A 489 14.20 -24.31 -36.84
CA VAL A 489 12.85 -24.08 -37.36
C VAL A 489 12.27 -25.37 -37.92
N ARG A 490 10.95 -25.43 -38.02
CA ARG A 490 10.25 -26.55 -38.68
C ARG A 490 9.11 -26.01 -39.52
N HIS A 491 8.79 -26.72 -40.60
CA HIS A 491 7.62 -26.39 -41.41
C HIS A 491 6.33 -26.80 -40.70
N LEU A 492 5.41 -25.84 -40.55
CA LEU A 492 4.05 -26.11 -40.07
C LEU A 492 3.18 -26.55 -41.25
N THR A 493 2.61 -27.75 -41.17
CA THR A 493 1.66 -28.28 -42.15
C THR A 493 0.29 -28.46 -41.52
N ARG A 494 -0.78 -28.38 -42.33
CA ARG A 494 -2.17 -28.51 -41.86
C ARG A 494 -2.46 -29.84 -41.16
N ASP A 495 -1.70 -30.89 -41.48
CA ASP A 495 -1.94 -32.25 -40.99
C ASP A 495 -1.23 -32.55 -39.66
N SER A 496 -0.61 -31.56 -39.01
CA SER A 496 0.13 -31.69 -37.74
C SER A 496 1.28 -32.71 -37.76
N ILE A 497 1.74 -33.13 -38.94
CA ILE A 497 2.88 -34.03 -39.11
C ILE A 497 4.16 -33.24 -38.83
N LYS A 498 4.94 -33.69 -37.82
CA LYS A 498 6.25 -33.10 -37.50
C LYS A 498 7.22 -33.33 -38.67
N GLN A 499 7.53 -32.27 -39.40
CA GLN A 499 8.57 -32.27 -40.43
C GLN A 499 9.97 -32.18 -39.80
N PRO A 500 11.04 -32.49 -40.56
CA PRO A 500 12.42 -32.30 -40.11
C PRO A 500 12.68 -30.86 -39.67
N GLU A 501 13.54 -30.73 -38.67
CA GLU A 501 14.05 -29.44 -38.21
C GLU A 501 15.16 -28.95 -39.15
N GLU A 502 15.13 -27.65 -39.46
CA GLU A 502 16.11 -26.96 -40.30
C GLU A 502 16.77 -25.82 -39.51
N GLU A 503 17.99 -25.42 -39.91
CA GLU A 503 18.67 -24.27 -39.32
C GLU A 503 18.40 -22.99 -40.12
N LEU A 504 17.91 -21.97 -39.43
CA LEU A 504 17.70 -20.63 -39.96
C LEU A 504 18.70 -19.66 -39.33
N HIS A 505 19.61 -19.14 -40.16
CA HIS A 505 20.55 -18.09 -39.77
C HIS A 505 19.94 -16.70 -39.96
N LEU A 506 19.84 -15.91 -38.89
CA LEU A 506 19.29 -14.56 -38.90
C LEU A 506 20.40 -13.50 -38.73
N GLN A 507 20.39 -12.46 -39.56
CA GLN A 507 21.32 -11.31 -39.47
C GLN A 507 20.79 -10.21 -38.57
N ASN A 508 21.65 -9.44 -37.88
CA ASN A 508 21.19 -8.35 -37.03
C ASN A 508 20.46 -7.27 -37.83
N LEU A 509 19.29 -6.84 -37.33
CA LEU A 509 18.52 -5.74 -37.91
C LEU A 509 18.24 -4.66 -36.86
N PRO A 510 18.38 -3.36 -37.22
CA PRO A 510 17.84 -2.27 -36.42
C PRO A 510 16.31 -2.38 -36.32
N HIS A 511 15.77 -1.96 -35.17
CA HIS A 511 14.33 -1.97 -34.93
C HIS A 511 13.67 -0.71 -35.52
N GLN A 512 12.44 -0.85 -35.98
CA GLN A 512 11.59 0.26 -36.41
C GLN A 512 10.13 -0.05 -36.09
N GLN A 513 9.36 0.97 -35.67
CA GLN A 513 7.91 0.89 -35.59
C GLN A 513 7.25 1.49 -36.83
N PHE A 514 6.09 0.97 -37.23
CA PHE A 514 5.31 1.51 -38.34
C PHE A 514 3.82 1.54 -38.03
N HIS A 515 3.13 2.55 -38.53
CA HIS A 515 1.67 2.66 -38.47
C HIS A 515 1.02 2.19 -39.78
N ASN A 516 1.64 2.54 -40.91
CA ASN A 516 1.17 2.20 -42.26
C ASN A 516 2.19 1.32 -42.99
N ILE A 517 1.71 0.48 -43.92
CA ILE A 517 2.58 -0.43 -44.71
C ILE A 517 3.66 0.34 -45.48
N GLU A 518 3.36 1.57 -45.92
CA GLU A 518 4.29 2.44 -46.66
C GLU A 518 5.52 2.85 -45.84
N GLU A 519 5.45 2.76 -44.50
CA GLU A 519 6.53 3.11 -43.60
C GLU A 519 7.51 1.95 -43.38
N ILE A 520 7.23 0.74 -43.89
CA ILE A 520 8.10 -0.43 -43.74
C ILE A 520 9.42 -0.21 -44.48
N VAL A 521 10.55 -0.29 -43.75
CA VAL A 521 11.88 -0.08 -44.32
C VAL A 521 12.64 -1.40 -44.49
N GLN A 522 13.25 -1.55 -45.66
CA GLN A 522 14.13 -2.67 -45.98
C GLN A 522 15.41 -2.59 -45.14
N GLY A 523 15.89 -3.74 -44.64
CA GLY A 523 17.05 -3.77 -43.74
C GLY A 523 16.72 -3.34 -42.30
N TYR A 524 15.44 -3.23 -41.95
CA TYR A 524 14.95 -3.04 -40.58
C TYR A 524 14.05 -4.22 -40.16
N TYR A 525 13.97 -4.43 -38.85
CA TYR A 525 12.96 -5.28 -38.23
C TYR A 525 11.77 -4.39 -37.86
N ASN A 526 10.71 -4.48 -38.65
CA ASN A 526 9.55 -3.58 -38.60
C ASN A 526 8.45 -4.20 -37.73
N ILE A 527 8.01 -3.47 -36.70
CA ILE A 527 6.95 -3.88 -35.77
C ILE A 527 5.77 -2.91 -35.90
N PRO A 528 4.53 -3.38 -36.08
CA PRO A 528 3.38 -2.50 -36.17
C PRO A 528 3.11 -1.82 -34.82
N GLU A 529 2.75 -0.53 -34.83
CA GLU A 529 2.36 0.20 -33.62
C GLU A 529 1.00 -0.26 -33.07
N ASN A 530 0.10 -0.69 -33.96
CA ASN A 530 -1.25 -1.14 -33.63
C ASN A 530 -1.49 -2.55 -34.19
N THR A 531 -2.32 -3.32 -33.50
CA THR A 531 -2.72 -4.70 -33.88
C THR A 531 -3.64 -4.77 -35.11
N ASN A 532 -3.73 -3.71 -35.92
CA ASN A 532 -4.56 -3.64 -37.13
C ASN A 532 -4.16 -4.71 -38.18
N PHE A 533 -2.99 -5.33 -38.02
CA PHE A 533 -2.52 -6.47 -38.80
C PHE A 533 -2.64 -7.77 -37.98
N GLU A 534 -3.86 -8.25 -37.74
CA GLU A 534 -4.15 -9.39 -36.82
C GLU A 534 -3.36 -10.69 -37.09
N SER A 535 -2.74 -10.84 -38.27
CA SER A 535 -1.97 -12.01 -38.66
C SER A 535 -0.45 -11.79 -38.73
N VAL A 536 0.05 -10.58 -38.43
CA VAL A 536 1.47 -10.23 -38.60
C VAL A 536 1.96 -9.40 -37.41
N ASP A 537 2.89 -9.97 -36.66
CA ASP A 537 3.48 -9.35 -35.47
C ASP A 537 4.79 -8.62 -35.79
N ALA A 538 5.51 -9.03 -36.84
CA ALA A 538 6.65 -8.27 -37.38
C ALA A 538 6.96 -8.63 -38.84
N ILE A 539 7.65 -7.72 -39.52
CA ILE A 539 8.06 -7.86 -40.93
C ILE A 539 9.55 -7.50 -41.07
N ALA A 540 10.33 -8.39 -41.70
CA ALA A 540 11.72 -8.13 -42.07
C ALA A 540 11.90 -8.32 -43.58
N PRO A 541 11.75 -7.24 -44.39
CA PRO A 541 11.88 -7.34 -45.83
C PRO A 541 13.33 -7.52 -46.24
N ASN A 542 13.58 -8.51 -47.10
CA ASN A 542 14.89 -8.79 -47.70
C ASN A 542 16.04 -8.94 -46.69
N ARG A 543 15.80 -9.65 -45.57
CA ARG A 543 16.84 -9.84 -44.54
C ARG A 543 18.03 -10.67 -45.05
N ASN A 544 17.75 -11.67 -45.89
CA ASN A 544 18.71 -12.60 -46.47
C ASN A 544 18.33 -12.99 -47.92
N GLY A 545 17.83 -12.03 -48.72
CA GLY A 545 17.20 -12.36 -50.01
C GLY A 545 15.77 -12.89 -49.89
N ILE A 546 15.25 -13.00 -48.66
CA ILE A 546 13.91 -13.52 -48.32
C ILE A 546 13.16 -12.47 -47.51
N HIS A 547 11.85 -12.36 -47.74
CA HIS A 547 10.94 -11.57 -46.92
C HIS A 547 10.40 -12.43 -45.79
N HIS A 548 10.65 -12.02 -44.54
CA HIS A 548 10.11 -12.70 -43.37
C HIS A 548 8.87 -11.99 -42.86
N LEU A 549 7.81 -12.76 -42.62
CA LEU A 549 6.65 -12.35 -41.83
C LEU A 549 6.63 -13.21 -40.58
N TYR A 550 6.53 -12.57 -39.43
CA TYR A 550 6.50 -13.24 -38.14
C TYR A 550 5.08 -13.23 -37.58
N GLN A 551 4.65 -14.39 -37.12
CA GLN A 551 3.48 -14.56 -36.27
C GLN A 551 3.95 -15.29 -35.00
N MET A 552 3.57 -14.77 -33.84
CA MET A 552 4.01 -15.19 -32.52
C MET A 552 2.81 -15.71 -31.73
N THR A 553 3.03 -16.77 -30.97
CA THR A 553 1.99 -17.36 -30.13
C THR A 553 2.61 -18.14 -28.99
N THR A 554 1.98 -18.06 -27.82
CA THR A 554 2.32 -18.88 -26.66
C THR A 554 1.54 -20.20 -26.64
N ALA A 555 0.59 -20.40 -27.57
CA ALA A 555 -0.19 -21.63 -27.66
C ALA A 555 0.63 -22.76 -28.30
N GLU A 556 0.60 -23.95 -27.70
CA GLU A 556 1.26 -25.14 -28.24
C GLU A 556 0.69 -25.60 -29.59
N THR A 557 -0.59 -25.31 -29.82
CA THR A 557 -1.29 -25.56 -31.08
C THR A 557 -1.90 -24.26 -31.57
N HIS A 558 -1.46 -23.81 -32.74
CA HIS A 558 -1.96 -22.61 -33.37
C HIS A 558 -1.94 -22.79 -34.88
N ASP A 559 -3.12 -22.81 -35.50
CA ASP A 559 -3.24 -22.87 -36.94
C ASP A 559 -2.69 -21.58 -37.58
N ILE A 560 -2.07 -21.69 -38.75
CA ILE A 560 -1.65 -20.52 -39.51
C ILE A 560 -2.91 -19.71 -39.86
N LYS A 561 -3.04 -18.50 -39.30
CA LYS A 561 -4.23 -17.64 -39.46
C LYS A 561 -4.31 -16.97 -40.84
N VAL A 562 -3.28 -17.09 -41.67
CA VAL A 562 -3.26 -16.49 -43.01
C VAL A 562 -4.23 -17.26 -43.91
N LYS A 563 -5.43 -16.70 -44.10
CA LYS A 563 -6.34 -17.16 -45.15
C LYS A 563 -5.73 -16.78 -46.50
N ASN A 564 -5.45 -17.78 -47.34
CA ASN A 564 -4.95 -17.67 -48.72
C ASN A 564 -3.44 -17.39 -48.89
N LEU A 565 -2.58 -18.13 -48.18
CA LEU A 565 -1.25 -18.42 -48.73
C LEU A 565 -1.33 -19.59 -49.72
#